data_AF-A0A1G9EYT5-F1
#
_entry.id   AF-A0A1G9EYT5-F1
#
_cell.length_a   1.000
_cell.length_b   1.000
_cell.length_c   1.000
_cell.angle_alpha   90.00
_cell.angle_beta   90.00
_cell.angle_gamma   90.00
#
_symmetry.space_group_name_H-M   'P 1'
#
loop_
_entity.id
_entity.type
_entity.pdbx_description
1 polymer ?
#
loop_
_entity_poly.entity_id
_entity_poly.type
_entity_poly.pdbx_seq_one_letter_code
_entity_poly.pdbx_strand_id
1 'polypeptide(L)'
;MSFSKRMKKARDNKKMTLAQLGKIIDKTEATVQRYESGSIKNLKNDTIVQIANALEVNPAYLMGWIDEPNTSEEENEHTKAIAAHIREDATEEEIKEIQKFIDYTFHNRNQ
;
A
#
# COMPACT_ATOMS: atom_id res chain seq x y z
N MET A 1 5.10 11.02 -14.28
CA MET A 1 6.39 11.00 -13.52
C MET A 1 7.02 9.61 -13.66
N SER A 2 8.35 9.46 -13.81
CA SER A 2 9.00 8.14 -13.97
C SER A 2 9.16 7.40 -12.64
N PHE A 3 9.35 6.07 -12.69
CA PHE A 3 9.59 5.21 -11.50
C PHE A 3 10.62 5.79 -10.54
N SER A 4 11.81 6.12 -11.04
CA SER A 4 12.92 6.65 -10.23
C SER A 4 12.55 7.96 -9.50
N LYS A 5 11.77 8.82 -10.16
CA LYS A 5 11.30 10.07 -9.56
C LYS A 5 10.22 9.82 -8.49
N ARG A 6 9.32 8.86 -8.71
CA ARG A 6 8.28 8.47 -7.74
C ARG A 6 8.88 7.80 -6.50
N MET A 7 9.86 6.91 -6.70
CA MET A 7 10.64 6.28 -5.62
C MET A 7 11.34 7.33 -4.76
N LYS A 8 12.08 8.26 -5.39
CA LYS A 8 12.75 9.35 -4.68
C LYS A 8 11.76 10.20 -3.86
N LYS A 9 10.64 10.59 -4.47
CA LYS A 9 9.59 11.36 -3.80
C LYS A 9 9.04 10.62 -2.58
N ALA A 10 8.74 9.33 -2.69
CA ALA A 10 8.26 8.52 -1.58
C ALA A 10 9.29 8.41 -0.45
N ARG A 11 10.57 8.20 -0.78
CA ARG A 11 11.67 8.19 0.20
C ARG A 11 11.82 9.53 0.93
N ASP A 12 11.80 10.63 0.18
CA ASP A 12 11.92 11.98 0.74
C ASP A 12 10.73 12.32 1.66
N ASN A 13 9.51 11.92 1.29
CA ASN A 13 8.31 12.06 2.14
C ASN A 13 8.44 11.30 3.47
N LYS A 14 9.08 10.13 3.45
CA LYS A 14 9.39 9.34 4.65
C LYS A 14 10.61 9.85 5.42
N LYS A 15 11.30 10.89 4.94
CA LYS A 15 12.55 11.43 5.51
C LYS A 15 13.64 10.35 5.67
N MET A 16 13.63 9.34 4.79
CA MET A 16 14.60 8.26 4.81
C MET A 16 15.82 8.61 3.95
N THR A 17 17.02 8.24 4.39
CA THR A 17 18.23 8.33 3.57
C THR A 17 18.34 7.14 2.61
N LEU A 18 19.19 7.27 1.58
CA LEU A 18 19.47 6.16 0.66
C LEU A 18 20.06 4.94 1.39
N ALA A 19 20.94 5.17 2.37
CA ALA A 19 21.53 4.13 3.20
C ALA A 19 20.48 3.41 4.07
N GLN A 20 19.54 4.16 4.65
CA GLN A 20 18.43 3.58 5.43
C GLN A 20 17.53 2.71 4.57
N LEU A 21 17.10 3.20 3.41
CA LEU A 21 16.28 2.42 2.48
C LEU A 21 17.03 1.16 2.02
N GLY A 22 18.32 1.30 1.67
CA GLY A 22 19.17 0.17 1.29
C GLY A 22 19.23 -0.91 2.38
N LYS A 23 19.42 -0.51 3.64
CA LYS A 23 19.42 -1.43 4.78
C LYS A 23 18.09 -2.20 4.92
N ILE A 24 16.94 -1.56 4.66
CA ILE A 24 15.62 -2.20 4.77
C ILE A 24 15.42 -3.24 3.67
N ILE A 25 15.83 -2.95 2.43
CA ILE A 25 15.62 -3.84 1.27
C ILE A 25 16.82 -4.77 0.97
N ASP A 26 17.77 -4.86 1.90
CA ASP A 26 19.02 -5.62 1.75
C ASP A 26 19.80 -5.24 0.47
N LYS A 27 20.08 -3.94 0.30
CA LYS A 27 20.84 -3.37 -0.81
C LYS A 27 21.81 -2.31 -0.31
N THR A 28 22.87 -2.07 -1.10
CA THR A 28 23.82 -1.00 -0.81
C THR A 28 23.23 0.37 -1.15
N GLU A 29 23.68 1.42 -0.46
CA GLU A 29 23.31 2.81 -0.76
C GLU A 29 23.51 3.16 -2.24
N ALA A 30 24.66 2.77 -2.80
CA ALA A 30 24.98 2.97 -4.22
C ALA A 30 23.98 2.26 -5.14
N THR A 31 23.45 1.10 -4.74
CA THR A 31 22.42 0.39 -5.52
C THR A 31 21.10 1.15 -5.51
N VAL A 32 20.69 1.67 -4.35
CA VAL A 32 19.48 2.51 -4.22
C VAL A 32 19.61 3.80 -5.03
N GLN A 33 20.78 4.44 -4.98
CA GLN A 33 21.08 5.62 -5.78
C GLN A 33 20.89 5.33 -7.28
N ARG A 34 21.37 4.17 -7.77
CA ARG A 34 21.19 3.76 -9.17
C ARG A 34 19.73 3.49 -9.56
N TYR A 35 18.88 3.11 -8.61
CA TYR A 35 17.44 3.02 -8.83
C TYR A 35 16.82 4.42 -8.99
N GLU A 36 17.16 5.36 -8.10
CA GLU A 36 16.64 6.74 -8.13
C GLU A 36 17.21 7.61 -9.26
N SER A 37 18.39 7.29 -9.77
CA SER A 37 18.95 7.96 -10.96
C SER A 37 18.38 7.42 -12.27
N GLY A 38 17.72 6.26 -12.26
CA GLY A 38 17.25 5.58 -13.46
C GLY A 38 18.35 4.87 -14.26
N SER A 39 19.55 4.68 -13.67
CA SER A 39 20.63 3.91 -14.28
C SER A 39 20.28 2.42 -14.42
N ILE A 40 19.37 1.91 -13.58
CA ILE A 40 18.78 0.57 -13.71
C ILE A 40 17.30 0.75 -14.09
N LYS A 41 16.95 0.40 -15.34
CA LYS A 41 15.57 0.57 -15.83
C LYS A 41 14.66 -0.61 -15.50
N ASN A 42 15.22 -1.82 -15.40
CA ASN A 42 14.47 -3.05 -15.21
C ASN A 42 14.81 -3.67 -13.85
N LEU A 43 13.98 -3.39 -12.85
CA LEU A 43 14.04 -4.06 -11.54
C LEU A 43 13.16 -5.32 -11.57
N LYS A 44 13.51 -6.32 -10.77
CA LYS A 44 12.64 -7.47 -10.55
C LYS A 44 11.39 -7.03 -9.78
N ASN A 45 10.26 -7.67 -10.04
CA ASN A 45 9.00 -7.40 -9.34
C ASN A 45 9.16 -7.48 -7.82
N ASP A 46 9.86 -8.50 -7.32
CA ASP A 46 10.12 -8.67 -5.88
C ASP A 46 10.85 -7.46 -5.27
N THR A 47 11.79 -6.87 -6.02
CA THR A 47 12.50 -5.66 -5.56
C THR A 47 11.58 -4.45 -5.54
N ILE A 48 10.68 -4.31 -6.52
CA ILE A 48 9.69 -3.24 -6.55
C ILE A 48 8.75 -3.35 -5.34
N VAL A 49 8.29 -4.56 -5.02
CA VAL A 49 7.45 -4.83 -3.85
C VAL A 49 8.19 -4.53 -2.55
N GLN A 50 9.46 -4.95 -2.42
CA GLN A 50 10.29 -4.63 -1.25
C GLN A 50 10.47 -3.12 -1.06
N ILE A 51 10.73 -2.37 -2.14
CA ILE A 51 10.84 -0.91 -2.09
C ILE A 51 9.51 -0.28 -1.68
N ALA A 52 8.41 -0.73 -2.27
CA ALA A 52 7.07 -0.22 -1.97
C ALA A 52 6.72 -0.41 -0.49
N ASN A 53 6.96 -1.62 0.04
CA ASN A 53 6.74 -1.93 1.45
C ASN A 53 7.63 -1.09 2.37
N ALA A 54 8.92 -0.94 2.04
CA ALA A 54 9.86 -0.12 2.82
C ALA A 54 9.48 1.36 2.86
N LEU A 55 8.84 1.86 1.80
CA LEU A 55 8.38 3.24 1.68
C LEU A 55 6.93 3.43 2.12
N GLU A 56 6.24 2.34 2.49
CA GLU A 56 4.80 2.28 2.78
C GLU A 56 3.97 2.98 1.70
N VAL A 57 4.16 2.55 0.46
CA VAL A 57 3.38 2.97 -0.71
C VAL A 57 2.91 1.76 -1.50
N ASN A 58 1.88 1.92 -2.33
CA ASN A 58 1.44 0.89 -3.25
C ASN A 58 2.49 0.68 -4.37
N PRO A 59 2.89 -0.57 -4.69
CA PRO A 59 3.78 -0.85 -5.83
C PRO A 59 3.29 -0.23 -7.16
N ALA A 60 1.98 -0.18 -7.38
CA ALA A 60 1.35 0.45 -8.55
C ALA A 60 1.65 1.95 -8.65
N TYR A 61 1.83 2.63 -7.51
CA TYR A 61 2.27 4.03 -7.50
C TYR A 61 3.68 4.15 -8.05
N LEU A 62 4.62 3.33 -7.58
CA LEU A 62 6.00 3.36 -8.07
C LEU A 62 6.06 3.09 -9.57
N MET A 63 5.23 2.16 -10.06
CA MET A 63 5.09 1.83 -11.48
C MET A 63 4.38 2.92 -12.29
N GLY A 64 3.68 3.85 -11.63
CA GLY A 64 2.94 4.93 -12.25
C GLY A 64 1.60 4.51 -12.86
N TRP A 65 1.03 3.39 -12.41
CA TRP A 65 -0.33 2.96 -12.75
C TRP A 65 -1.41 3.72 -11.97
N ILE A 66 -1.03 4.27 -10.81
CA ILE A 66 -1.85 5.17 -10.01
C ILE A 66 -1.07 6.43 -9.66
N ASP A 67 -1.78 7.52 -9.40
CA ASP A 67 -1.16 8.80 -9.06
C ASP A 67 -0.97 9.03 -7.56
N GLU A 68 -1.81 8.40 -6.72
CA GLU A 68 -1.69 8.48 -5.27
C GLU A 68 -0.75 7.40 -4.72
N PRO A 69 0.16 7.73 -3.78
CA PRO A 69 1.13 6.79 -3.22
C PRO A 69 0.49 5.69 -2.38
N ASN A 70 -0.63 6.01 -1.75
CA ASN A 70 -1.44 5.08 -0.99
C ASN A 70 -2.84 5.11 -1.58
N THR A 71 -3.21 4.05 -2.29
CA THR A 71 -4.57 3.56 -2.16
C THR A 71 -4.55 2.75 -0.88
N SER A 72 -4.71 3.42 0.27
CA SER A 72 -5.50 2.75 1.29
C SER A 72 -6.77 2.33 0.55
N GLU A 73 -7.18 1.07 0.67
CA GLU A 73 -8.62 0.86 0.78
C GLU A 73 -9.07 1.97 1.73
N GLU A 74 -9.72 2.99 1.18
CA GLU A 74 -10.27 4.02 2.04
C GLU A 74 -11.15 3.22 2.98
N GLU A 75 -10.74 3.10 4.26
CA GLU A 75 -11.71 3.00 5.31
C GLU A 75 -12.54 4.27 5.15
N ASN A 76 -13.53 4.19 4.27
CA ASN A 76 -14.47 5.25 4.07
C ASN A 76 -15.15 5.47 5.43
N GLU A 77 -15.73 6.65 5.61
CA GLU A 77 -16.46 6.97 6.86
C GLU A 77 -17.44 5.85 7.26
N HIS A 78 -17.97 5.10 6.30
CA HIS A 78 -18.85 3.97 6.57
C HIS A 78 -18.14 2.76 7.18
N THR A 79 -16.92 2.40 6.76
CA THR A 79 -16.15 1.30 7.37
C THR A 79 -15.80 1.62 8.82
N LYS A 80 -15.41 2.86 9.12
CA LYS A 80 -15.11 3.32 10.48
C LYS A 80 -16.37 3.37 11.35
N ALA A 81 -17.48 3.87 10.81
CA ALA A 81 -18.75 3.91 11.51
C ALA A 81 -19.24 2.50 11.86
N ILE A 82 -19.10 1.53 10.97
CA ILE A 82 -19.45 0.13 11.23
C ILE A 82 -18.55 -0.45 12.32
N ALA A 83 -17.22 -0.30 12.19
CA ALA A 83 -16.26 -0.84 13.17
C ALA A 83 -16.48 -0.28 14.59
N ALA A 84 -16.85 0.99 14.72
CA ALA A 84 -17.12 1.62 16.01
C ALA A 84 -18.38 1.08 16.73
N HIS A 85 -19.31 0.43 16.00
CA HIS A 85 -20.54 -0.14 16.56
C HIS A 85 -20.47 -1.65 16.76
N ILE A 86 -19.40 -2.31 16.29
CA ILE A 86 -19.15 -3.71 16.63
C ILE A 86 -18.75 -3.74 18.10
N ARG A 87 -19.52 -4.44 18.92
CA ARG A 87 -19.19 -4.59 20.33
C ARG A 87 -17.87 -5.36 20.46
N GLU A 88 -17.03 -4.95 21.40
CA GLU A 88 -15.73 -5.61 21.65
C GLU A 88 -15.86 -7.08 22.07
N ASP A 89 -17.04 -7.49 22.56
CA ASP A 89 -17.39 -8.85 22.97
C ASP A 89 -18.09 -9.68 21.88
N ALA A 90 -18.18 -9.18 20.65
CA ALA A 90 -18.80 -9.92 19.56
C ALA A 90 -18.07 -11.23 19.24
N THR A 91 -18.83 -12.31 19.14
CA THR A 91 -18.34 -13.65 18.80
C THR A 91 -18.13 -13.84 17.29
N GLU A 92 -17.34 -14.84 16.91
CA GLU A 92 -17.10 -15.17 15.50
C GLU A 92 -18.41 -15.53 14.77
N GLU A 93 -19.34 -16.17 15.46
CA GLU A 93 -20.67 -16.50 14.95
C GLU A 93 -21.51 -15.25 14.65
N GLU A 94 -21.52 -14.27 15.56
CA GLU A 94 -22.24 -13.00 15.38
C GLU A 94 -21.67 -12.18 14.23
N ILE A 95 -20.34 -12.14 14.10
CA ILE A 95 -19.65 -11.49 12.97
C ILE A 95 -20.06 -12.15 11.65
N LYS A 96 -20.13 -13.49 11.62
CA LYS A 96 -20.54 -14.25 10.44
C LYS A 96 -21.99 -13.99 10.04
N GLU A 97 -22.88 -13.75 10.99
CA GLU A 97 -24.27 -13.37 10.71
C GLU A 97 -24.38 -11.97 10.10
N ILE A 98 -23.63 -11.00 10.63
CA ILE A 98 -23.55 -9.65 10.06
C ILE A 98 -23.06 -9.73 8.60
N GLN A 99 -22.05 -10.55 8.34
CA GLN A 99 -21.49 -10.70 7.00
C GLN A 99 -22.49 -11.29 6.00
N LYS A 100 -23.25 -12.32 6.42
CA LYS A 100 -24.35 -12.86 5.60
C LYS A 100 -25.41 -11.82 5.27
N PHE A 101 -25.75 -10.95 6.22
CA PHE A 101 -26.74 -9.90 6.00
C PHE A 101 -26.23 -8.85 5.00
N ILE A 102 -24.97 -8.44 5.13
CA ILE A 102 -24.31 -7.54 4.16
C ILE A 102 -24.40 -8.13 2.75
N ASP A 103 -23.99 -9.39 2.58
CA ASP A 103 -24.02 -10.07 1.28
C ASP A 103 -25.43 -10.13 0.68
N TYR A 104 -26.45 -10.41 1.51
CA TYR A 104 -27.85 -10.40 1.10
C TYR A 104 -28.30 -9.03 0.58
N THR A 105 -27.98 -7.95 1.28
CA THR A 105 -28.37 -6.60 0.87
C THR A 105 -27.72 -6.19 -0.46
N PHE A 106 -26.45 -6.56 -0.68
CA PHE A 106 -25.77 -6.31 -1.95
C PHE A 106 -26.36 -7.13 -3.10
N HIS A 107 -26.76 -8.37 -2.84
CA HIS A 107 -27.37 -9.22 -3.85
C HIS A 107 -28.73 -8.69 -4.32
N ASN A 108 -29.56 -8.22 -3.38
CA ASN A 108 -30.89 -7.66 -3.68
C ASN A 108 -30.84 -6.28 -4.34
N ARG A 109 -29.75 -5.53 -4.16
CA ARG A 109 -29.60 -4.19 -4.75
C ARG A 109 -29.22 -4.22 -6.24
N ASN A 110 -28.74 -5.35 -6.74
CA ASN A 110 -28.29 -5.55 -8.11
C ASN A 110 -29.26 -6.41 -8.96
N GLN A 111 -30.49 -6.62 -8.46
CA GLN A 111 -31.63 -7.17 -9.21
C GLN A 111 -32.63 -6.05 -9.50
#